data_AF-A0AAN7R4G7-F1
#
_entry.id   AF-A0AAN7R4G7-F1
#
_cell.length_a   1.000
_cell.length_b   1.000
_cell.length_c   1.000
_cell.angle_alpha   90.00
_cell.angle_beta   90.00
_cell.angle_gamma   90.00
#
_symmetry.space_group_name_H-M   'P 1'
#
loop_
_entity.id
_entity.type
_entity.pdbx_description
1 polymer ?
#
loop_
_entity_poly.entity_id
_entity_poly.type
_entity_poly.pdbx_seq_one_letter_code
_entity_poly.pdbx_strand_id
1 'polypeptide(L)'
;MVYGDICRAQFVTRISEKIEAGHGCSFACALVRMECRNRESDQLTYSIDGHTDKEGIYRLPVDGEHEEEMCEIVLENSNKPVFEEISQDPLQRKNARVSLTKNNGIATPIRPVNPLGFLRAEALPQCVDVLKELGMTPTILIGSKLSTFSFDQGPSGVSSPSNR
;
A
#
# COMPACT_ATOMS: atom_id res chain seq x y z
N MET A 1 1.08 -4.37 9.18
CA MET A 1 1.13 -5.39 8.11
C MET A 1 1.62 -4.74 6.82
N VAL A 2 2.18 -5.52 5.90
CA VAL A 2 2.47 -5.07 4.53
C VAL A 2 1.60 -5.85 3.56
N TYR A 3 1.01 -5.13 2.59
CA TYR A 3 0.14 -5.71 1.58
C TYR A 3 0.60 -5.40 0.17
N GLY A 4 0.26 -6.28 -0.76
CA GLY A 4 0.35 -6.06 -2.20
C GLY A 4 -0.94 -5.41 -2.69
N ASP A 5 -0.82 -4.21 -3.23
CA ASP A 5 -1.91 -3.44 -3.78
C ASP A 5 -2.14 -3.81 -5.25
N ILE A 6 -3.07 -4.74 -5.46
CA ILE A 6 -3.46 -5.21 -6.78
C ILE A 6 -4.11 -4.10 -7.62
N CYS A 7 -4.79 -3.16 -7.00
CA CYS A 7 -5.57 -2.14 -7.70
C CYS A 7 -4.88 -0.80 -7.81
N ARG A 8 -3.68 -0.69 -7.25
CA ARG A 8 -2.95 0.58 -7.14
C ARG A 8 -3.82 1.66 -6.47
N ALA A 9 -4.68 1.22 -5.55
CA ALA A 9 -5.66 2.03 -4.84
C ALA A 9 -5.07 2.76 -3.62
N GLN A 10 -3.92 2.28 -3.14
CA GLN A 10 -3.14 2.81 -2.01
C GLN A 10 -3.84 2.67 -0.65
N PHE A 11 -4.75 1.72 -0.55
CA PHE A 11 -5.32 1.21 0.70
C PHE A 11 -5.67 -0.28 0.53
N VAL A 12 -5.93 -0.97 1.64
CA VAL A 12 -6.26 -2.40 1.62
C VAL A 12 -7.66 -2.61 1.03
N THR A 13 -7.75 -3.47 0.02
CA THR A 13 -9.01 -3.93 -0.59
C THR A 13 -9.24 -5.41 -0.32
N ARG A 14 -10.43 -5.93 -0.66
CA ARG A 14 -10.73 -7.37 -0.54
C ARG A 14 -9.85 -8.28 -1.40
N ILE A 15 -9.17 -7.73 -2.41
CA ILE A 15 -8.25 -8.48 -3.27
C ILE A 15 -6.79 -8.11 -3.01
N SER A 16 -6.47 -7.31 -2.00
CA SER A 16 -5.09 -7.08 -1.61
C SER A 16 -4.45 -8.38 -1.13
N GLU A 17 -3.20 -8.60 -1.52
CA GLU A 17 -2.43 -9.75 -1.06
C GLU A 17 -1.64 -9.39 0.19
N LYS A 18 -1.38 -10.36 1.06
CA LYS A 18 -0.36 -10.18 2.09
C LYS A 18 1.03 -10.36 1.47
N ILE A 19 2.00 -9.56 1.90
CA ILE A 19 3.41 -9.80 1.58
C ILE A 19 4.00 -10.66 2.71
N GLU A 20 3.75 -11.95 2.62
CA GLU A 20 4.14 -12.94 3.63
C GLU A 20 5.60 -13.38 3.44
N ALA A 21 6.28 -13.71 4.54
CA ALA A 21 7.56 -14.42 4.50
C ALA A 21 7.37 -15.85 3.98
N GLY A 22 8.10 -16.20 2.93
CA GLY A 22 8.25 -17.58 2.46
C GLY A 22 9.23 -18.39 3.32
N HIS A 23 9.95 -19.34 2.69
CA HIS A 23 11.05 -20.12 3.28
C HIS A 23 12.26 -19.23 3.64
N GLY A 24 12.09 -18.31 4.59
CA GLY A 24 12.98 -17.17 4.81
C GLY A 24 12.69 -16.01 3.85
N CYS A 25 13.28 -14.84 4.16
CA CYS A 25 13.10 -13.60 3.40
C CYS A 25 13.74 -13.56 2.01
N SER A 26 14.39 -14.66 1.59
CA SER A 26 15.14 -14.72 0.33
C SER A 26 14.27 -14.63 -0.93
N PHE A 27 12.98 -14.98 -0.85
CA PHE A 27 12.11 -15.10 -2.03
C PHE A 27 10.77 -14.36 -1.95
N ALA A 28 10.32 -14.01 -0.75
CA ALA A 28 9.07 -13.30 -0.55
C ALA A 28 9.07 -12.78 0.88
N CYS A 29 9.20 -11.47 1.05
CA CYS A 29 8.88 -10.70 2.25
C CYS A 29 9.07 -9.21 1.91
N ALA A 30 8.59 -8.32 2.76
CA ALA A 30 8.91 -6.90 2.71
C ALA A 30 9.94 -6.55 3.78
N LEU A 31 10.88 -5.67 3.44
CA LEU A 31 11.69 -4.92 4.39
C LEU A 31 10.96 -3.60 4.70
N VAL A 32 10.79 -3.35 5.99
CA VAL A 32 10.34 -2.06 6.51
C VAL A 32 11.42 -1.48 7.38
N ARG A 33 11.46 -0.15 7.44
CA ARG A 33 12.33 0.60 8.35
C ARG A 33 11.47 1.50 9.20
N MET A 34 11.70 1.51 10.50
CA MET A 34 11.22 2.60 11.35
C MET A 34 12.32 3.62 11.51
N GLU A 35 12.01 4.88 11.24
CA GLU A 35 12.88 6.02 11.50
C GLU A 35 12.23 6.92 12.53
N CYS A 36 13.00 7.36 13.52
CA CYS A 36 12.62 8.48 14.38
C CYS A 36 13.55 9.65 14.11
N ARG A 37 12.95 10.82 13.90
CA ARG A 37 13.66 12.07 13.65
C ARG A 37 13.31 13.09 14.72
N ASN A 38 14.29 13.86 15.16
CA ASN A 38 14.04 14.98 16.05
C ASN A 38 13.05 15.96 15.39
N ARG A 39 12.02 16.39 16.13
CA ARG A 39 10.93 17.21 15.57
C ARG A 39 11.37 18.59 15.06
N GLU A 40 12.44 19.14 15.63
CA GLU A 40 12.92 20.48 15.31
C GLU A 40 14.03 20.45 14.27
N SER A 41 15.02 19.58 14.45
CA SER A 41 16.20 19.52 13.59
C SER A 41 16.06 18.59 12.39
N ASP A 42 15.03 17.74 12.36
CA ASP A 42 14.79 16.68 11.36
C ASP A 42 15.94 15.65 11.26
N GLN A 43 16.87 15.67 12.23
CA GLN A 43 17.97 14.72 12.29
C GLN A 43 17.45 13.35 12.68
N LEU A 44 17.90 12.32 11.95
CA LEU A 44 17.65 10.92 12.30
C LEU A 44 18.35 10.59 13.62
N THR A 45 17.58 10.15 14.61
CA THR A 45 18.07 9.86 15.96
C THR A 45 17.99 8.37 16.27
N TYR A 46 17.03 7.65 15.65
CA TYR A 46 16.86 6.22 15.81
C TYR A 46 16.39 5.57 14.52
N SER A 47 16.87 4.35 14.25
CA SER A 47 16.42 3.55 13.13
C SER A 47 16.51 2.06 13.44
N ILE A 48 15.51 1.30 12.99
CA ILE A 48 15.50 -0.16 13.06
C ILE A 48 14.80 -0.76 11.84
N ASP A 49 15.43 -1.79 11.29
CA ASP A 49 14.92 -2.56 10.17
C ASP A 49 14.18 -3.81 10.66
N GLY A 50 13.18 -4.24 9.89
CA GLY A 50 12.52 -5.51 10.13
C GLY A 50 11.80 -6.04 8.92
N HIS A 51 11.51 -7.34 8.97
CA HIS A 51 10.84 -8.03 7.89
C HIS A 51 9.43 -8.46 8.29
N THR A 52 8.56 -8.57 7.29
CA THR A 52 7.28 -9.27 7.46
C THR A 52 7.51 -10.74 7.78
N ASP A 53 6.66 -11.30 8.62
CA ASP A 53 6.58 -12.74 8.91
C ASP A 53 5.65 -13.46 7.91
N LYS A 54 5.40 -14.76 8.16
CA LYS A 54 4.52 -15.62 7.35
C LYS A 54 3.06 -15.16 7.28
N GLU A 55 2.65 -14.19 8.10
CA GLU A 55 1.30 -13.62 8.09
C GLU A 55 1.26 -12.25 7.42
N GLY A 56 2.40 -11.77 6.88
CA GLY A 56 2.57 -10.43 6.31
C GLY A 56 2.68 -9.34 7.37
N ILE A 57 3.04 -9.71 8.60
CA ILE A 57 3.10 -8.81 9.76
C ILE A 57 4.57 -8.61 10.14
N TYR A 58 4.99 -7.35 10.27
CA TYR A 58 6.27 -7.02 10.87
C TYR A 58 6.08 -6.66 12.35
N ARG A 59 7.09 -6.92 13.16
CA ARG A 59 7.18 -6.49 14.56
C ARG A 59 8.57 -5.93 14.78
N LEU A 60 8.64 -4.67 15.19
CA LEU A 60 9.90 -3.96 15.45
C LEU A 60 10.05 -3.80 16.96
N PRO A 61 11.02 -4.48 17.60
CA PRO A 61 11.34 -4.24 19.00
C PRO A 61 12.03 -2.88 19.11
N VAL A 62 11.40 -1.94 19.81
CA VAL A 62 11.91 -0.57 19.98
C VAL A 62 12.34 -0.36 21.41
N ASP A 63 13.56 0.14 21.59
CA ASP A 63 14.14 0.44 22.90
C ASP A 63 14.05 1.94 23.19
N GLY A 64 13.54 2.28 24.37
CA GLY A 64 13.51 3.65 24.86
C GLY A 64 12.19 4.38 24.62
N GLU A 65 12.17 5.65 25.03
CA GLU A 65 11.08 6.59 24.81
C GLU A 65 11.52 7.57 23.72
N HIS A 66 10.63 7.84 22.77
CA HIS A 66 10.88 8.69 21.61
C HIS A 66 9.90 9.87 21.59
N GLU A 67 9.67 10.48 22.76
CA GLU A 67 8.65 11.51 22.95
C GLU A 67 8.94 12.82 22.20
N GLU A 68 10.22 13.17 22.04
CA GLU A 68 10.68 14.39 21.36
C GLU A 68 10.87 14.18 19.85
N GLU A 69 10.55 13.00 19.35
CA GLU A 69 10.80 12.57 17.97
C GLU A 69 9.49 12.40 17.20
N MET A 70 9.61 12.42 15.88
CA MET A 70 8.59 11.97 14.95
C MET A 70 9.04 10.61 14.40
N CYS A 71 8.36 9.55 14.83
CA CYS A 71 8.63 8.19 14.39
C CYS A 71 7.65 7.74 13.30
N GLU A 72 8.20 7.20 12.23
CA GLU A 72 7.47 6.74 11.07
C GLU A 72 8.03 5.41 10.57
N ILE A 73 7.15 4.52 10.10
CA ILE A 73 7.54 3.29 9.40
C ILE A 73 7.44 3.54 7.91
N VAL A 74 8.50 3.22 7.16
CA VAL A 74 8.58 3.31 5.71
C VAL A 74 8.80 1.93 5.09
N LEU A 75 8.43 1.80 3.82
CA LEU A 75 8.77 0.65 2.99
C LEU A 75 10.16 0.87 2.38
N GLU A 76 11.01 -0.15 2.43
CA GLU A 76 12.34 -0.10 1.80
C GLU A 76 12.33 -0.90 0.50
N ASN A 77 12.09 -2.22 0.59
CA ASN A 77 11.98 -3.08 -0.58
C ASN A 77 11.07 -4.29 -0.31
N SER A 78 10.75 -4.99 -1.39
CA SER A 78 10.00 -6.24 -1.36
C SER A 78 10.70 -7.23 -2.28
N ASN A 79 10.91 -8.44 -1.76
CA ASN A 79 11.40 -9.57 -2.57
C ASN A 79 10.25 -10.40 -3.15
N LYS A 80 8.98 -9.98 -2.95
CA LYS A 80 7.83 -10.67 -3.53
C LYS A 80 7.66 -10.23 -4.99
N PRO A 81 7.81 -11.15 -5.97
CA PRO A 81 7.67 -10.79 -7.37
C PRO A 81 6.33 -10.09 -7.63
N VAL A 82 6.34 -9.10 -8.53
CA VAL A 82 5.16 -8.34 -8.95
C VAL A 82 4.71 -7.23 -7.97
N PHE A 83 5.23 -7.18 -6.74
CA PHE A 83 4.96 -6.12 -5.74
C PHE A 83 6.24 -5.45 -5.25
N GLU A 84 6.92 -4.76 -6.16
CA GLU A 84 8.22 -4.11 -5.91
C GLU A 84 8.12 -2.58 -5.94
N GLU A 85 7.02 -2.03 -6.44
CA GLU A 85 6.86 -0.60 -6.63
C GLU A 85 6.33 0.06 -5.35
N ILE A 86 7.03 1.11 -4.90
CA ILE A 86 6.51 2.04 -3.91
C ILE A 86 5.95 3.24 -4.67
N SER A 87 4.71 3.64 -4.36
CA SER A 87 4.05 4.80 -4.98
C SER A 87 4.96 6.03 -4.97
N GLN A 88 5.02 6.76 -6.07
CA GLN A 88 5.75 8.03 -6.18
C GLN A 88 4.86 9.27 -6.07
N ASP A 89 3.56 9.08 -5.86
CA ASP A 89 2.61 10.18 -5.70
C ASP A 89 2.92 11.01 -4.44
N PRO A 90 3.22 12.32 -4.56
CA PRO A 90 3.53 13.17 -3.42
C PRO A 90 2.32 13.43 -2.51
N LEU A 91 1.10 13.21 -2.99
CA LEU A 91 -0.12 13.38 -2.19
C LEU A 91 -0.40 12.17 -1.30
N GLN A 92 0.34 11.07 -1.48
CA GLN A 92 0.12 9.81 -0.80
C GLN A 92 1.13 9.62 0.33
N ARG A 93 0.62 9.33 1.53
CA ARG A 93 1.46 9.00 2.68
C ARG A 93 2.00 7.58 2.51
N LYS A 94 3.30 7.49 2.24
CA LYS A 94 4.04 6.22 2.09
C LYS A 94 4.50 5.64 3.42
N ASN A 95 4.20 6.34 4.51
CA ASN A 95 4.69 6.08 5.84
C ASN A 95 3.53 5.85 6.82
N ALA A 96 3.82 5.10 7.88
CA ALA A 96 2.90 4.90 8.99
C ALA A 96 3.49 5.56 10.24
N ARG A 97 2.85 6.64 10.71
CA ARG A 97 3.26 7.33 11.94
C ARG A 97 2.95 6.49 13.16
N VAL A 98 3.84 6.55 14.16
CA VAL A 98 3.69 5.83 15.42
C VAL A 98 4.12 6.70 16.60
N SER A 99 3.33 6.67 17.68
CA SER A 99 3.67 7.34 18.93
C SER A 99 4.38 6.34 19.85
N LEU A 100 5.68 6.58 20.07
CA LEU A 100 6.55 5.74 20.90
C LEU A 100 6.88 6.44 22.22
N THR A 101 5.84 6.76 22.97
CA THR A 101 5.93 7.26 24.35
C THR A 101 4.94 6.52 25.25
N LYS A 102 5.26 6.39 26.54
CA LYS A 102 4.33 5.97 27.60
C LYS A 102 3.42 7.11 28.07
N ASN A 103 3.75 8.36 27.76
CA ASN A 103 3.02 9.56 28.18
C ASN A 103 1.81 9.90 27.30
N ASN A 104 1.15 8.89 26.72
CA ASN A 104 0.01 9.07 25.81
C ASN A 104 -1.26 8.31 26.26
N GLY A 105 -1.28 7.81 27.50
CA GLY A 105 -2.45 7.11 28.06
C GLY A 105 -2.72 5.71 27.48
N ILE A 106 -1.84 5.19 26.62
CA ILE A 106 -1.98 3.84 26.06
C ILE A 106 -1.27 2.83 26.97
N ALA A 107 -2.05 1.96 27.62
CA ALA A 107 -1.55 1.01 28.62
C ALA A 107 -0.70 -0.14 28.05
N THR A 108 -0.92 -0.50 26.79
CA THR A 108 -0.19 -1.59 26.13
C THR A 108 1.13 -1.09 25.55
N PRO A 109 2.21 -1.89 25.55
CA PRO A 109 3.46 -1.53 24.86
C PRO A 109 3.39 -1.73 23.34
N ILE A 110 2.36 -2.43 22.83
CA ILE A 110 2.17 -2.66 21.41
C ILE A 110 1.55 -1.41 20.78
N ARG A 111 2.17 -0.94 19.70
CA ARG A 111 1.70 0.20 18.90
C ARG A 111 1.27 -0.30 17.51
N PRO A 112 -0.03 -0.56 17.28
CA PRO A 112 -0.50 -0.89 15.94
C PRO A 112 -0.38 0.33 15.03
N VAL A 113 -0.01 0.08 13.79
CA VAL A 113 0.21 1.12 12.78
C VAL A 113 -0.55 0.79 11.51
N ASN A 114 -0.76 1.81 10.67
CA ASN A 114 -1.45 1.64 9.41
C ASN A 114 -0.72 0.63 8.51
N PRO A 115 -1.47 -0.17 7.73
CA PRO A 115 -0.89 -1.02 6.70
C PRO A 115 -0.10 -0.20 5.67
N LEU A 116 0.99 -0.76 5.18
CA LEU A 116 1.79 -0.19 4.10
C LEU A 116 1.70 -1.08 2.86
N GLY A 117 1.63 -0.49 1.67
CA GLY A 117 1.34 -1.20 0.43
C GLY A 117 2.44 -1.05 -0.61
N PHE A 118 2.91 -2.16 -1.19
CA PHE A 118 3.63 -2.16 -2.46
C PHE A 118 2.63 -2.28 -3.60
N LEU A 119 2.81 -1.49 -4.65
CA LEU A 119 1.96 -1.51 -5.82
C LEU A 119 2.31 -2.69 -6.71
N ARG A 120 1.26 -3.31 -7.27
CA ARG A 120 1.41 -4.14 -8.45
C ARG A 120 1.81 -3.26 -9.63
N ALA A 121 2.73 -3.71 -10.48
CA ALA A 121 3.15 -2.97 -11.69
C ALA A 121 1.96 -2.48 -12.53
N GLU A 122 0.96 -3.35 -12.73
CA GLU A 122 -0.29 -3.02 -13.44
C GLU A 122 -1.51 -3.48 -12.64
N ALA A 123 -2.54 -2.62 -12.59
CA ALA A 123 -3.79 -2.97 -11.93
C ALA A 123 -4.53 -4.08 -12.69
N LEU A 124 -5.09 -5.05 -11.97
CA LEU A 124 -5.83 -6.15 -12.60
C LEU A 124 -7.23 -5.70 -13.09
N PRO A 125 -7.79 -6.32 -14.15
CA PRO A 125 -9.09 -5.94 -14.69
C PRO A 125 -10.23 -5.94 -13.65
N GLN A 126 -10.22 -6.87 -12.70
CA GLN A 126 -11.25 -6.96 -11.65
C GLN A 126 -11.27 -5.78 -10.67
N CYS A 127 -10.26 -4.90 -10.70
CA CYS A 127 -10.20 -3.73 -9.83
C CYS A 127 -11.31 -2.73 -10.11
N VAL A 128 -11.85 -2.69 -11.33
CA VAL A 128 -12.99 -1.84 -11.66
C VAL A 128 -14.19 -2.16 -10.76
N ASP A 129 -14.48 -3.44 -10.55
CA ASP A 129 -15.62 -3.86 -9.73
C ASP A 129 -15.32 -3.68 -8.24
N VAL A 130 -14.10 -4.00 -7.80
CA VAL A 130 -13.68 -3.78 -6.40
C VAL A 130 -13.78 -2.31 -6.01
N LEU A 131 -13.35 -1.38 -6.88
CA LEU A 131 -13.43 0.06 -6.59
C LEU A 131 -14.88 0.56 -6.64
N LYS A 132 -15.72 0.06 -7.54
CA LYS A 132 -17.17 0.39 -7.55
C LYS A 132 -17.86 -0.07 -6.27
N GLU A 133 -17.57 -1.26 -5.76
CA GLU A 133 -18.11 -1.76 -4.49
C GLU A 133 -17.78 -0.83 -3.32
N LEU A 134 -16.64 -0.13 -3.39
CA LEU A 134 -16.18 0.85 -2.41
C LEU A 134 -16.70 2.28 -2.66
N GLY A 135 -17.59 2.47 -3.63
CA GLY A 135 -18.13 3.78 -4.01
C GLY A 135 -17.14 4.66 -4.79
N MET A 136 -16.01 4.11 -5.24
CA MET A 136 -15.03 4.81 -6.05
C MET A 136 -15.40 4.68 -7.52
N THR A 137 -16.19 5.63 -8.02
CA THR A 137 -16.56 5.66 -9.44
C THR A 137 -15.42 6.18 -10.32
N PRO A 138 -15.26 5.69 -11.57
CA PRO A 138 -14.19 6.08 -12.49
C PRO A 138 -14.05 7.59 -12.73
N THR A 139 -15.11 8.37 -12.49
CA THR A 139 -15.10 9.84 -12.60
C THR A 139 -14.10 10.51 -11.65
N ILE A 140 -13.71 9.84 -10.55
CA ILE A 140 -12.73 10.35 -9.57
C ILE A 140 -11.28 9.97 -9.96
N LEU A 141 -11.09 9.00 -10.86
CA LEU A 141 -9.77 8.48 -11.27
C LEU A 141 -9.13 9.21 -12.46
N ILE A 142 -9.73 10.32 -12.92
CA ILE A 142 -9.28 11.11 -14.09
C ILE A 142 -7.90 11.78 -13.85
N GLY A 143 -7.32 11.68 -12.64
CA GLY A 143 -6.00 12.19 -12.31
C GLY A 143 -4.81 11.30 -12.71
N SER A 144 -5.00 10.01 -12.99
CA SER A 144 -3.88 9.09 -13.31
C SER A 144 -4.16 8.34 -14.60
N LYS A 145 -3.66 8.91 -15.71
CA LYS A 145 -3.52 8.34 -17.07
C LYS A 145 -3.99 6.88 -17.21
N LEU A 146 -5.27 6.69 -17.49
CA LEU A 146 -5.74 5.58 -18.33
C LEU A 146 -5.86 6.17 -19.73
N SER A 147 -4.86 5.88 -20.56
CA SER A 147 -4.94 6.12 -22.00
C SER A 147 -6.19 5.43 -22.54
N THR A 148 -7.14 6.23 -23.00
CA THR A 148 -8.15 5.92 -24.04
C THR A 148 -8.64 4.48 -24.08
N PHE A 149 -9.73 4.18 -23.36
CA PHE A 149 -10.73 3.25 -23.87
C PHE A 149 -11.70 4.05 -24.74
N SER A 150 -11.41 4.11 -26.03
CA SER A 150 -12.40 4.47 -27.03
C SER A 150 -13.52 3.44 -26.97
N PHE A 151 -14.74 3.88 -26.69
CA PHE A 151 -15.93 3.11 -27.00
C PHE A 151 -16.04 3.08 -28.54
N ASP A 152 -15.55 2.01 -29.17
CA ASP A 152 -15.95 1.68 -30.53
C ASP A 152 -17.45 1.34 -30.51
N GLN A 153 -18.27 2.31 -30.91
CA GLN A 153 -19.60 2.02 -31.40
C GLN A 153 -19.43 1.28 -32.73
N GLY A 154 -19.49 -0.05 -32.68
CA GLY A 154 -19.57 -0.88 -33.88
C GLY A 154 -20.76 -0.47 -34.76
N PRO A 155 -20.64 -0.55 -36.09
CA PRO A 155 -21.66 -0.06 -36.99
C PRO A 155 -22.93 -0.93 -36.90
N SER A 156 -24.07 -0.27 -36.68
CA SER A 156 -25.39 -0.87 -36.78
C SER A 156 -25.68 -1.29 -38.23
N GLY A 157 -25.32 -2.53 -38.57
CA GLY A 157 -25.78 -3.20 -39.79
C GLY A 157 -27.16 -3.79 -39.59
N VAL A 158 -28.20 -3.11 -40.08
CA VAL A 158 -29.54 -3.70 -40.24
C VAL A 158 -29.62 -4.28 -41.65
N SER A 159 -29.64 -5.61 -41.74
CA SER A 159 -29.95 -6.34 -42.96
C SER A 159 -31.45 -6.59 -43.04
N SER A 160 -32.04 -6.28 -44.19
CA SER A 160 -33.42 -6.64 -44.56
C SER A 160 -33.61 -8.15 -44.61
N PRO A 161 -34.87 -8.61 -44.59
CA PRO A 161 -35.27 -9.48 -45.68
C PRO A 161 -36.60 -9.06 -46.35
N SER A 162 -36.54 -9.08 -47.67
CA SER A 162 -37.67 -9.15 -48.60
C SER A 162 -38.53 -10.39 -48.31
N ASN A 163 -39.87 -10.23 -48.28
CA ASN A 163 -40.76 -11.12 -49.05
C ASN A 163 -42.24 -10.70 -49.02
N ARG A 164 -42.77 -10.61 -50.25
CA ARG A 164 -44.15 -10.83 -50.72
C ARG A 164 -45.19 -9.72 -50.52
#